data_AF-A0A024GHZ7-F1
#
_entry.id   AF-A0A024GHZ7-F1
#
_cell.length_a   1.000
_cell.length_b   1.000
_cell.length_c   1.000
_cell.angle_alpha   90.00
_cell.angle_beta   90.00
_cell.angle_gamma   90.00
#
_symmetry.space_group_name_H-M   'P 1'
#
loop_
_entity.id
_entity.type
_entity.pdbx_description
1 polymer ?
#
loop_
_entity_poly.entity_id
_entity_poly.type
_entity_poly.pdbx_seq_one_letter_code
_entity_poly.pdbx_strand_id
1 'polypeptide(L)'
;MSLIDLAALVPFYLEIGCELIGTISLRALRLLRILSFLRLERSYNALHNLMIIFKRKQEELLVVSYLTAVLVLTSSTIIFFMENQAQPKIFSSIGTCAWWSIETITSLGYGDIVPVTNTGRCFASILALWGIILFTIPGAVLGSGFIELMLEKQREEIRDFTDFTFRSDVIEESNSVREKVDERMPSSFIFSREAEASQSQSSRLELLHAKMDQLAFQQQQLQEQMKEQQLQLNEISKSIHRLLDHK
;
A
#
# COMPACT_ATOMS: atom_id res chain seq x y z
N MET A 1 -5.33 -23.26 0.49
CA MET A 1 -6.69 -23.14 1.06
C MET A 1 -7.02 -24.15 2.16
N SER A 2 -6.21 -25.20 2.43
CA SER A 2 -6.58 -26.22 3.44
C SER A 2 -6.12 -25.96 4.89
N LEU A 3 -5.02 -25.24 5.11
CA LEU A 3 -4.43 -25.13 6.46
C LEU A 3 -5.20 -24.19 7.40
N ILE A 4 -5.85 -23.16 6.83
CA ILE A 4 -6.54 -22.11 7.58
C ILE A 4 -7.96 -22.55 7.95
N ASP A 5 -8.64 -23.27 7.06
CA ASP A 5 -9.93 -23.90 7.34
C ASP A 5 -9.78 -24.99 8.43
N LEU A 6 -8.69 -25.75 8.38
CA LEU A 6 -8.31 -26.67 9.44
C LEU A 6 -8.06 -25.93 10.77
N ALA A 7 -7.29 -24.84 10.76
CA ALA A 7 -7.02 -24.04 11.96
C ALA A 7 -8.28 -23.37 12.54
N ALA A 8 -9.28 -23.06 11.72
CA ALA A 8 -10.57 -22.55 12.18
C ALA A 8 -11.45 -23.63 12.85
N LEU A 9 -11.28 -24.90 12.47
CA LEU A 9 -11.94 -26.05 13.08
C LEU A 9 -11.25 -26.53 14.37
N VAL A 10 -9.95 -26.24 14.54
CA VAL A 10 -9.14 -26.69 15.70
C VAL A 10 -9.75 -26.29 17.05
N PRO A 11 -10.18 -25.03 17.31
CA PRO A 11 -10.77 -24.65 18.59
C PRO A 11 -12.08 -25.40 18.89
N PHE A 12 -12.91 -25.64 17.87
CA PHE A 12 -14.18 -26.34 17.99
C PHE A 12 -13.99 -27.82 18.36
N TYR A 13 -13.08 -28.52 17.68
CA TYR A 13 -12.80 -29.93 17.99
C TYR A 13 -12.04 -30.12 19.31
N LEU A 14 -11.16 -29.18 19.69
CA LEU A 14 -10.50 -29.20 21.01
C LEU A 14 -11.49 -28.97 22.16
N GLU A 15 -12.47 -28.09 21.99
CA GLU A 15 -13.50 -27.83 23.01
C GLU A 15 -14.36 -29.08 23.23
N ILE A 16 -14.81 -29.73 22.17
CA ILE A 16 -15.57 -31.00 22.24
C ILE A 16 -14.75 -32.14 22.86
N GLY A 17 -13.48 -32.28 22.48
CA GLY A 17 -12.60 -33.33 23.01
C GLY A 17 -12.28 -33.16 24.50
N CYS A 18 -12.02 -31.92 24.95
CA CYS A 18 -11.76 -31.62 26.36
C CYS A 18 -13.01 -31.74 27.24
N GLU A 19 -14.20 -31.39 26.72
CA GLU A 19 -15.47 -31.58 27.42
C GLU A 19 -15.76 -33.07 27.69
N LEU A 20 -15.38 -33.95 26.76
CA LEU A 20 -15.48 -35.42 26.94
C LEU A 20 -14.53 -35.99 28.00
N ILE A 21 -13.36 -35.38 28.19
CA ILE A 21 -12.29 -35.88 29.08
C ILE A 21 -12.43 -35.33 30.51
N GLY A 22 -13.31 -34.34 30.73
CA GLY A 22 -13.72 -33.88 32.06
C GLY A 22 -12.64 -33.15 32.87
N THR A 23 -11.50 -32.82 32.25
CA THR A 23 -10.37 -32.18 32.94
C THR A 23 -9.91 -30.94 32.20
N ILE A 24 -9.77 -29.84 32.97
CA ILE A 24 -9.20 -28.52 32.64
C ILE A 24 -10.25 -27.45 32.31
N SER A 25 -10.18 -26.36 33.08
CA SER A 25 -10.97 -25.15 32.91
C SER A 25 -10.77 -24.52 31.52
N LEU A 26 -11.82 -24.53 30.70
CA LEU A 26 -11.92 -24.04 29.31
C LEU A 26 -11.70 -22.52 29.12
N ARG A 27 -11.16 -21.81 30.12
CA ARG A 27 -11.03 -20.34 30.10
C ARG A 27 -10.04 -19.85 29.03
N ALA A 28 -8.91 -20.55 28.88
CA ALA A 28 -7.91 -20.24 27.85
C ALA A 28 -8.38 -20.62 26.43
N LEU A 29 -9.15 -21.72 26.30
CA LEU A 29 -9.73 -22.15 25.02
C LEU A 29 -10.80 -21.17 24.51
N ARG A 30 -11.47 -20.41 25.39
CA ARG A 30 -12.37 -19.31 25.02
C ARG A 30 -11.67 -18.19 24.25
N LEU A 31 -10.38 -17.92 24.53
CA LEU A 31 -9.60 -16.93 23.79
C LEU A 31 -9.26 -17.42 22.36
N LEU A 32 -9.10 -18.73 22.15
CA LEU A 32 -8.94 -19.31 20.81
C LEU A 32 -10.19 -19.12 19.93
N ARG A 33 -11.36 -18.88 20.54
CA ARG A 33 -12.60 -18.54 19.81
C ARG A 33 -12.50 -17.18 19.10
N ILE A 34 -11.71 -16.23 19.63
CA ILE A 34 -11.42 -14.94 18.96
C ILE A 34 -10.64 -15.21 17.66
N LEU A 35 -9.77 -16.22 17.66
CA LEU A 35 -9.05 -16.67 16.46
C LEU A 35 -9.99 -17.25 15.40
N SER A 36 -11.13 -17.81 15.79
CA SER A 36 -12.19 -18.24 14.86
C SER A 36 -13.02 -17.06 14.32
N PHE A 37 -13.13 -15.94 15.06
CA PHE A 37 -13.79 -14.72 14.58
C PHE A 37 -12.95 -14.00 13.50
N LEU A 38 -11.64 -14.21 13.50
CA LEU A 38 -10.72 -13.88 12.41
C LEU A 38 -10.97 -14.73 11.14
N ARG A 39 -12.22 -15.13 10.85
CA ARG A 39 -12.60 -15.79 9.57
C ARG A 39 -12.15 -14.91 8.41
N LEU A 40 -11.06 -15.36 7.78
CA LEU A 40 -10.16 -14.55 7.01
C LEU A 40 -10.32 -14.77 5.50
N GLU A 41 -11.46 -15.26 5.02
CA GLU A 41 -11.62 -15.59 3.60
C GLU A 41 -11.42 -14.38 2.67
N ARG A 42 -11.80 -13.17 3.13
CA ARG A 42 -11.53 -11.90 2.43
C ARG A 42 -10.19 -11.26 2.80
N SER A 43 -9.67 -11.56 3.99
CA SER A 43 -8.44 -10.97 4.54
C SER A 43 -7.20 -11.82 4.25
N TYR A 44 -7.33 -13.04 3.72
CA TYR A 44 -6.21 -13.84 3.22
C TYR A 44 -5.48 -13.09 2.11
N ASN A 45 -6.22 -12.53 1.15
CA ASN A 45 -5.64 -11.72 0.08
C ASN A 45 -4.97 -10.45 0.65
N ALA A 46 -5.55 -9.82 1.67
CA ALA A 46 -4.99 -8.64 2.31
C ALA A 46 -3.71 -8.96 3.12
N LEU A 47 -3.71 -10.01 3.93
CA LEU A 47 -2.53 -10.49 4.67
C LEU A 47 -1.45 -11.03 3.73
N HIS A 48 -1.83 -11.70 2.65
CA HIS A 48 -0.89 -12.16 1.63
C HIS A 48 -0.21 -10.99 0.94
N ASN A 49 -0.98 -9.99 0.49
CA ASN A 49 -0.43 -8.75 -0.05
C ASN A 49 0.49 -8.07 0.96
N LEU A 50 0.07 -7.98 2.24
CA LEU A 50 0.88 -7.40 3.31
C LEU A 50 2.19 -8.17 3.49
N MET A 51 2.16 -9.50 3.51
CA MET A 51 3.35 -10.35 3.65
C MET A 51 4.31 -10.20 2.46
N ILE A 52 3.77 -10.05 1.25
CA ILE A 52 4.56 -9.71 0.05
C ILE A 52 5.22 -8.34 0.23
N ILE A 53 4.48 -7.33 0.65
CA ILE A 53 5.01 -5.98 0.88
C ILE A 53 6.12 -6.01 1.94
N PHE A 54 5.90 -6.68 3.06
CA PHE A 54 6.91 -6.82 4.11
C PHE A 54 8.19 -7.45 3.58
N LYS A 55 8.10 -8.50 2.75
CA LYS A 55 9.29 -9.12 2.14
C LYS A 55 9.98 -8.19 1.14
N ARG A 56 9.22 -7.45 0.33
CA ARG A 56 9.77 -6.50 -0.65
C ARG A 56 10.43 -5.30 0.01
N LYS A 57 9.84 -4.80 1.09
CA LYS A 57 10.28 -3.60 1.83
C LYS A 57 11.08 -3.92 3.09
N GLN A 58 11.53 -5.17 3.25
CA GLN A 58 12.23 -5.61 4.46
C GLN A 58 13.52 -4.82 4.72
N GLU A 59 14.25 -4.43 3.67
CA GLU A 59 15.50 -3.68 3.80
C GLU A 59 15.22 -2.26 4.32
N GLU A 60 14.21 -1.58 3.75
CA GLU A 60 13.77 -0.27 4.21
C GLU A 60 13.29 -0.31 5.68
N LEU A 61 12.48 -1.31 6.03
CA LEU A 61 12.00 -1.49 7.41
C LEU A 61 13.13 -1.83 8.39
N LEU A 62 14.12 -2.63 7.97
CA LEU A 62 15.28 -2.96 8.78
C LEU A 62 16.09 -1.70 9.07
N VAL A 63 16.37 -0.88 8.05
CA VAL A 63 17.07 0.41 8.22
C VAL A 63 16.33 1.31 9.20
N VAL A 64 15.01 1.44 9.08
CA VAL A 64 14.22 2.26 10.01
C VAL A 64 14.29 1.70 11.42
N SER A 65 14.11 0.39 11.59
CA SER A 65 14.18 -0.25 12.91
C SER A 65 15.55 -0.08 13.57
N TYR A 66 16.63 -0.14 12.78
CA TYR A 66 17.99 0.09 13.22
C TYR A 66 18.19 1.54 13.67
N LEU A 67 17.73 2.52 12.89
CA LEU A 67 17.78 3.94 13.26
C LEU A 67 16.99 4.21 14.54
N THR A 68 15.79 3.63 14.69
CA THR A 68 15.00 3.72 15.91
C THR A 68 15.76 3.15 17.11
N ALA A 69 16.38 1.98 16.97
CA ALA A 69 17.12 1.35 18.06
C ALA A 69 18.31 2.20 18.51
N VAL A 70 19.07 2.77 17.55
CA VAL A 70 20.19 3.70 17.86
C VAL A 70 19.66 4.95 18.57
N LEU A 71 18.57 5.54 18.08
CA LEU A 71 17.96 6.72 18.71
C LEU A 71 17.48 6.41 20.14
N VAL A 72 16.86 5.26 20.37
CA VAL A 72 16.43 4.81 21.71
C VAL A 72 17.65 4.66 22.63
N LEU A 73 18.69 3.94 22.22
CA LEU A 73 19.86 3.71 23.07
C LEU A 73 20.60 5.00 23.42
N THR A 74 20.77 5.89 22.44
CA THR A 74 21.44 7.19 22.63
C THR A 74 20.61 8.11 23.53
N SER A 75 19.30 8.26 23.26
CA SER A 75 18.40 9.06 24.08
C SER A 75 18.29 8.54 25.52
N SER A 76 18.27 7.21 25.70
CA SER A 76 18.24 6.57 27.03
C SER A 76 19.46 6.92 27.85
N THR A 77 20.63 6.93 27.21
CA THR A 77 21.90 7.27 27.89
C THR A 77 21.93 8.75 28.25
N ILE A 78 21.52 9.63 27.34
CA ILE A 78 21.48 11.08 27.56
C ILE A 78 20.53 11.43 28.70
N ILE A 79 19.28 10.94 28.66
CA ILE A 79 18.29 11.28 29.69
C ILE A 79 18.67 10.70 31.05
N PHE A 80 19.29 9.52 31.08
CA PHE A 80 19.82 8.94 32.32
C PHE A 80 20.80 9.91 32.98
N PHE A 81 21.80 10.43 32.27
CA PHE A 81 22.76 11.37 32.85
C PHE A 81 22.13 12.70 33.28
N MET A 82 21.09 13.16 32.58
CA MET A 82 20.41 14.42 32.88
C MET A 82 19.46 14.32 34.07
N GLU A 83 18.77 13.19 34.25
CA GLU A 83 17.70 13.03 35.24
C GLU A 83 18.09 12.14 36.42
N ASN A 84 19.06 11.23 36.30
CA ASN A 84 19.40 10.28 37.38
C ASN A 84 19.83 10.99 38.67
N GLN A 85 20.54 12.13 38.58
CA GLN A 85 20.93 12.89 39.76
C GLN A 85 19.73 13.49 40.50
N ALA A 86 18.71 13.96 39.77
CA ALA A 86 17.51 14.55 40.34
C ALA A 86 16.48 13.49 40.78
N GLN A 87 16.40 12.38 40.05
CA GLN A 87 15.39 11.33 40.20
C GLN A 87 15.99 9.91 40.11
N PRO A 88 16.88 9.51 41.04
CA PRO A 88 17.62 8.25 40.95
C PRO A 88 16.74 6.99 41.07
N LYS A 89 15.56 7.12 41.70
CA LYS A 89 14.60 6.01 41.83
C LYS A 89 13.81 5.75 40.55
N ILE A 90 13.53 6.81 39.77
CA ILE A 90 12.71 6.73 38.56
C ILE A 90 13.61 6.44 37.37
N PHE A 91 14.65 7.25 37.16
CA PHE A 91 15.68 7.02 36.13
C PHE A 91 16.80 6.13 36.68
N SER A 92 16.43 4.93 37.15
CA SER A 92 17.33 4.04 37.91
C SER A 92 18.32 3.26 37.04
N SER A 93 17.94 2.93 35.80
CA SER A 93 18.76 2.16 34.88
C SER A 93 18.57 2.64 33.44
N ILE A 94 19.54 2.32 32.57
CA ILE A 94 19.44 2.59 31.13
C ILE A 94 18.22 1.88 30.52
N GLY A 95 17.85 0.70 31.01
CA GLY A 95 16.66 -0.03 30.55
C GLY A 95 15.35 0.70 30.88
N THR A 96 15.26 1.31 32.06
CA THR A 96 14.12 2.15 32.45
C THR A 96 14.05 3.42 31.60
N CYS A 97 15.20 3.99 31.24
CA CYS A 97 15.27 5.13 30.33
C CYS A 97 14.89 4.74 28.89
N ALA A 98 15.20 3.50 28.47
CA ALA A 98 14.82 2.97 27.16
C ALA A 98 13.32 2.77 27.03
N TRP A 99 12.65 2.30 28.09
CA TRP A 99 11.19 2.27 28.16
C TRP A 99 10.61 3.67 27.90
N TRP A 100 11.05 4.68 28.67
CA TRP A 100 10.64 6.06 28.50
C TRP A 100 10.90 6.60 27.08
N SER A 101 12.07 6.34 26.51
CA SER A 101 12.42 6.76 25.15
C SER A 101 11.49 6.13 24.10
N ILE A 102 11.16 4.84 24.24
CA ILE A 102 10.26 4.13 23.33
C ILE A 102 8.86 4.75 23.38
N GLU A 103 8.31 4.97 24.56
CA GLU A 103 6.98 5.58 24.72
C GLU A 103 6.93 7.01 24.18
N THR A 104 8.01 7.77 24.37
CA THR A 104 8.12 9.15 23.88
C THR A 104 8.19 9.20 22.35
N ILE A 105 9.03 8.36 21.74
CA ILE A 105 9.18 8.28 20.28
C ILE A 105 7.89 7.78 19.60
N THR A 106 7.23 6.81 20.22
CA THR A 106 5.95 6.26 19.72
C THR A 106 4.74 7.12 20.06
N SER A 107 4.93 8.26 20.74
CA SER A 107 3.87 9.17 21.19
C SER A 107 2.84 8.53 22.14
N LEU A 108 3.16 7.38 22.76
CA LEU A 108 2.31 6.75 23.78
C LEU A 108 2.26 7.60 25.05
N GLY A 109 3.43 7.98 25.56
CA GLY A 109 3.60 8.84 26.73
C GLY A 109 2.70 8.48 27.91
N TYR A 110 2.88 7.29 28.51
CA TYR A 110 2.02 6.83 29.62
C TYR A 110 2.05 7.77 30.83
N GLY A 111 3.17 8.51 31.00
CA GLY A 111 3.32 9.50 32.05
C GLY A 111 3.72 8.90 33.41
N ASP A 112 4.12 7.64 33.44
CA ASP A 112 4.71 6.94 34.57
C ASP A 112 6.15 7.43 34.85
N ILE A 113 6.91 7.75 33.80
CA ILE A 113 8.26 8.30 33.88
C ILE A 113 8.29 9.64 33.13
N VAL A 114 8.68 10.72 33.81
CA VAL A 114 8.79 12.05 33.20
C VAL A 114 10.01 12.82 33.71
N PRO A 115 10.74 13.53 32.83
CA PRO A 115 11.85 14.38 33.24
C PRO A 115 11.36 15.62 34.01
N VAL A 116 12.01 15.92 35.13
CA VAL A 116 11.69 17.09 35.95
C VAL A 116 12.70 18.21 35.80
N THR A 117 13.92 17.91 35.34
CA THR A 117 14.96 18.93 35.14
C THR A 117 14.66 19.77 33.89
N ASN A 118 15.06 21.04 33.91
CA ASN A 118 14.88 21.93 32.76
C ASN A 118 15.62 21.41 31.52
N THR A 119 16.81 20.84 31.72
CA THR A 119 17.62 20.28 30.65
C THR A 119 16.99 19.00 30.09
N GLY A 120 16.48 18.11 30.95
CA GLY A 120 15.79 16.88 30.53
C GLY A 120 14.47 17.18 29.79
N ARG A 121 13.71 18.19 30.23
CA ARG A 121 12.49 18.64 29.53
C ARG A 121 12.76 19.24 28.15
N CYS A 122 13.83 20.04 28.02
CA CYS A 122 14.28 20.58 26.74
C CYS A 122 14.66 19.44 25.78
N PHE A 123 15.47 18.49 26.26
CA PHE A 123 15.85 17.31 25.48
C PHE A 123 14.64 16.46 25.08
N ALA A 124 13.73 16.20 26.01
CA ALA A 124 12.50 15.44 25.76
C ALA A 124 11.61 16.10 24.69
N SER A 125 11.53 17.43 24.68
CA SER A 125 10.77 18.18 23.68
C SER A 125 11.37 18.03 22.29
N ILE A 126 12.71 18.11 22.18
CA ILE A 126 13.42 17.86 20.92
C ILE A 126 13.22 16.40 20.50
N LEU A 127 13.42 15.45 21.41
CA LEU A 127 13.25 14.02 21.15
C LEU A 127 11.84 13.69 20.66
N ALA A 128 10.80 14.30 21.23
CA ALA A 128 9.42 14.10 20.79
C ALA A 128 9.20 14.53 19.33
N LEU A 129 9.76 15.67 18.91
CA LEU A 129 9.68 16.12 17.52
C LEU A 129 10.39 15.15 16.56
N TRP A 130 11.59 14.69 16.91
CA TRP A 130 12.32 13.69 16.12
C TRP A 130 11.61 12.33 16.10
N GLY A 131 10.99 11.97 17.22
CA GLY A 131 10.24 10.72 17.38
C GLY A 131 9.09 10.61 16.39
N ILE A 132 8.30 11.68 16.22
CA ILE A 132 7.17 11.71 15.27
C ILE A 132 7.65 11.53 13.83
N ILE A 133 8.75 12.19 13.44
CA ILE A 133 9.33 12.06 12.10
C ILE A 133 9.69 10.60 11.83
N LEU A 134 10.39 9.97 12.78
CA LEU A 134 10.87 8.60 12.64
C LEU A 134 9.73 7.56 12.73
N PHE A 135 8.72 7.79 13.57
CA PHE A 135 7.53 6.95 13.70
C PHE A 135 6.67 6.92 12.43
N THR A 136 6.71 7.98 11.62
CA THR A 136 5.94 8.07 10.37
C THR A 136 6.52 7.18 9.26
N ILE A 137 7.82 6.89 9.28
CA ILE A 137 8.52 6.21 8.17
C ILE A 137 8.01 4.78 7.91
N PRO A 138 7.84 3.89 8.90
CA PRO A 138 7.31 2.54 8.65
C PRO A 138 5.94 2.56 7.97
N GLY A 139 5.06 3.48 8.39
CA GLY A 139 3.74 3.67 7.79
C GLY A 139 3.84 4.11 6.33
N ALA A 140 4.73 5.06 6.03
CA ALA A 140 4.96 5.53 4.66
C ALA A 140 5.54 4.43 3.75
N VAL A 141 6.49 3.63 4.25
CA VAL A 141 7.11 2.51 3.52
C VAL A 141 6.07 1.41 3.22
N LEU A 142 5.22 1.07 4.19
CA LEU A 142 4.15 0.12 3.96
C LEU A 142 3.11 0.67 2.97
N GLY A 143 2.75 1.95 3.09
CA GLY A 143 1.82 2.62 2.18
C GLY A 143 2.30 2.62 0.73
N SER A 144 3.58 2.92 0.49
CA SER A 144 4.15 2.88 -0.85
C SER A 144 4.15 1.46 -1.44
N GLY A 145 4.42 0.44 -0.61
CA GLY A 145 4.33 -0.97 -1.03
C GLY A 145 2.91 -1.40 -1.41
N PHE A 146 1.88 -0.87 -0.74
CA PHE A 146 0.48 -1.12 -1.13
C PHE A 146 0.14 -0.49 -2.48
N ILE A 147 0.62 0.74 -2.73
CA ILE A 147 0.42 1.42 -4.01
C ILE A 147 1.13 0.66 -5.12
N GLU A 148 2.36 0.21 -4.89
CA GLU A 148 3.15 -0.58 -5.85
C GLU A 148 2.43 -1.89 -6.24
N LEU A 149 1.93 -2.64 -5.25
CA LEU A 149 1.14 -3.85 -5.52
C LEU A 149 -0.17 -3.58 -6.25
N MET A 150 -0.83 -2.45 -5.98
CA MET A 150 -2.07 -2.08 -6.67
C MET A 150 -1.80 -1.72 -8.13
N LEU A 151 -0.73 -0.98 -8.41
CA LEU A 151 -0.32 -0.61 -9.76
C LEU A 151 0.15 -1.81 -10.57
N GLU A 152 0.85 -2.77 -9.96
CA GLU A 152 1.23 -4.04 -10.61
C GLU A 152 0.00 -4.82 -11.08
N LYS A 153 -1.00 -4.99 -10.21
CA LYS A 153 -2.24 -5.71 -10.57
C LYS A 153 -2.99 -5.04 -11.73
N GLN A 154 -3.09 -3.71 -11.72
CA GLN A 154 -3.70 -2.98 -12.83
C GLN A 154 -2.92 -3.15 -14.14
N ARG A 155 -1.58 -3.17 -14.07
CA ARG A 155 -0.74 -3.37 -15.26
C ARG A 155 -0.88 -4.78 -15.83
N GLU A 156 -0.99 -5.79 -14.98
CA GLU A 156 -1.26 -7.18 -15.40
C GLU A 156 -2.62 -7.29 -16.08
N GLU A 157 -3.68 -6.72 -15.50
CA GLU A 157 -5.02 -6.72 -16.11
C GLU A 157 -5.05 -6.04 -17.49
N ILE A 158 -4.37 -4.88 -17.65
CA ILE A 158 -4.26 -4.19 -18.94
C ILE A 158 -3.47 -5.03 -19.95
N ARG A 159 -2.39 -5.69 -19.51
CA ARG A 159 -1.56 -6.53 -20.37
C ARG A 159 -2.34 -7.74 -20.88
N ASP A 160 -3.08 -8.41 -20.00
CA ASP A 160 -3.90 -9.58 -20.36
C ASP A 160 -5.02 -9.17 -21.33
N PHE A 161 -5.66 -8.02 -21.10
CA PHE A 161 -6.65 -7.46 -22.02
C PHE A 161 -6.03 -7.13 -23.40
N THR A 162 -4.82 -6.58 -23.43
CA THR A 162 -4.11 -6.24 -24.66
C THR A 162 -3.70 -7.50 -25.43
N ASP A 163 -3.18 -8.53 -24.74
CA ASP A 163 -2.79 -9.81 -25.35
C ASP A 163 -4.02 -10.56 -25.90
N PHE A 164 -5.13 -10.52 -25.18
CA PHE A 164 -6.40 -11.08 -25.65
C PHE A 164 -6.86 -10.40 -26.95
N THR A 165 -6.86 -9.07 -26.99
CA THR A 165 -7.24 -8.28 -28.18
C THR A 165 -6.32 -8.58 -29.37
N PHE A 166 -5.01 -8.66 -29.14
CA PHE A 166 -4.04 -8.97 -30.19
C PHE A 166 -4.22 -10.41 -30.73
N ARG A 167 -4.46 -11.39 -29.86
CA ARG A 167 -4.73 -12.78 -30.29
C ARG A 167 -6.05 -12.92 -31.04
N SER A 168 -7.11 -12.21 -30.64
CA SER A 168 -8.37 -12.23 -31.38
C SER A 168 -8.19 -11.65 -32.77
N ASP A 169 -7.44 -10.56 -32.91
CA ASP A 169 -7.15 -9.94 -34.21
C ASP A 169 -6.35 -10.88 -35.12
N VAL A 170 -5.34 -11.58 -34.58
CA VAL A 170 -4.55 -12.56 -35.35
C VAL A 170 -5.37 -13.79 -35.77
N ILE A 171 -6.30 -14.25 -34.92
CA ILE A 171 -7.17 -15.40 -35.24
C ILE A 171 -8.18 -15.02 -36.32
N GLU A 172 -8.78 -13.83 -36.23
CA GLU A 172 -9.71 -13.30 -37.24
C GLU A 172 -9.01 -13.06 -38.59
N GLU A 173 -7.77 -12.56 -38.55
CA GLU A 173 -6.92 -12.45 -39.74
C GLU A 173 -6.56 -13.82 -40.32
N SER A 174 -6.23 -14.82 -39.49
CA SER A 174 -5.92 -16.18 -39.96
C SER A 174 -7.13 -16.90 -40.55
N ASN A 175 -8.33 -16.72 -39.97
CA ASN A 175 -9.55 -17.34 -40.44
C ASN A 175 -10.04 -16.71 -41.75
N SER A 176 -9.95 -15.38 -41.88
CA SER A 176 -10.25 -14.69 -43.14
C SER A 176 -9.26 -15.04 -44.26
N VAL A 177 -7.98 -15.28 -43.95
CA VAL A 177 -6.99 -15.80 -44.90
C VAL A 177 -7.30 -17.26 -45.28
N ARG A 178 -7.70 -18.09 -44.33
CA ARG A 178 -8.01 -19.51 -44.57
C ARG A 178 -9.28 -19.68 -45.40
N GLU A 179 -10.30 -18.86 -45.16
CA GLU A 179 -11.53 -18.80 -45.96
C GLU A 179 -11.26 -18.30 -47.39
N LYS A 180 -10.37 -17.30 -47.56
CA LYS A 180 -9.91 -16.85 -48.89
C LYS A 180 -9.03 -17.87 -49.64
N VAL A 181 -8.35 -18.79 -48.94
CA VAL A 181 -7.48 -19.82 -49.54
C VAL A 181 -8.27 -21.06 -49.98
N ASP A 182 -9.35 -21.42 -49.28
CA ASP A 182 -10.19 -22.59 -49.64
C ASP A 182 -11.09 -22.34 -50.86
N GLU A 183 -11.42 -21.08 -51.20
CA GLU A 183 -12.31 -20.76 -52.33
C GLU A 183 -11.62 -20.58 -53.70
N ARG A 184 -10.29 -20.52 -53.81
CA ARG A 184 -9.62 -20.32 -55.12
C ARG A 184 -8.28 -21.04 -55.27
N MET A 185 -8.29 -22.09 -56.09
CA MET A 185 -7.12 -22.47 -56.90
C MET A 185 -7.51 -22.27 -58.38
N PRO A 186 -7.03 -21.17 -59.02
CA PRO A 186 -6.04 -21.34 -60.09
C PRO A 186 -4.95 -20.24 -60.18
N SER A 187 -3.91 -20.55 -60.94
CA SER A 187 -2.55 -19.99 -60.97
C SER A 187 -2.35 -18.63 -61.68
N SER A 188 -3.14 -17.59 -61.38
CA SER A 188 -2.94 -16.25 -61.99
C SER A 188 -3.11 -15.02 -61.07
N PHE A 189 -3.22 -15.19 -59.75
CA PHE A 189 -3.65 -14.13 -58.82
C PHE A 189 -2.53 -13.48 -57.98
N ILE A 190 -1.31 -13.33 -58.51
CA ILE A 190 -0.23 -12.61 -57.80
C ILE A 190 -0.38 -11.08 -57.94
N PHE A 191 -1.08 -10.56 -58.94
CA PHE A 191 -1.04 -9.13 -59.29
C PHE A 191 -2.13 -8.24 -58.63
N SER A 192 -3.21 -8.82 -58.09
CA SER A 192 -4.31 -8.06 -57.47
C SER A 192 -4.19 -7.91 -55.94
N ARG A 193 -3.17 -8.53 -55.33
CA ARG A 193 -3.01 -8.64 -53.88
C ARG A 193 -2.35 -7.42 -53.22
N GLU A 194 -1.60 -6.62 -53.98
CA GLU A 194 -0.98 -5.37 -53.50
C GLU A 194 -1.96 -4.18 -53.45
N ALA A 195 -3.04 -4.21 -54.24
CA ALA A 195 -4.04 -3.15 -54.23
C ALA A 195 -4.99 -3.21 -53.02
N GLU A 196 -5.42 -4.42 -52.62
CA GLU A 196 -6.34 -4.59 -51.47
C GLU A 196 -5.65 -4.44 -50.11
N ALA A 197 -4.38 -4.86 -49.98
CA ALA A 197 -3.61 -4.71 -48.74
C ALA A 197 -3.30 -3.23 -48.43
N SER A 198 -3.05 -2.43 -49.47
CA SER A 198 -2.81 -0.99 -49.36
C SER A 198 -4.07 -0.21 -48.95
N GLN A 199 -5.24 -0.67 -49.38
CA GLN A 199 -6.52 -0.03 -49.07
C GLN A 199 -7.00 -0.34 -47.65
N SER A 200 -6.76 -1.55 -47.15
CA SER A 200 -7.07 -1.94 -45.76
C SER A 200 -6.15 -1.27 -44.73
N GLN A 201 -4.85 -1.10 -45.05
CA GLN A 201 -3.94 -0.31 -44.20
C GLN A 201 -4.30 1.17 -44.16
N SER A 202 -4.75 1.76 -45.27
CA SER A 202 -5.14 3.18 -45.33
C SER A 202 -6.37 3.46 -44.45
N SER A 203 -7.39 2.61 -44.49
CA SER A 203 -8.56 2.76 -43.61
C SER A 203 -8.23 2.55 -42.12
N ARG A 204 -7.26 1.67 -41.80
CA ARG A 204 -6.76 1.50 -40.43
C ARG A 204 -5.98 2.73 -39.95
N LEU A 205 -5.19 3.37 -40.82
CA LEU A 205 -4.49 4.61 -40.50
C LEU A 205 -5.47 5.78 -40.30
N GLU A 206 -6.52 5.87 -41.11
CA GLU A 206 -7.58 6.88 -40.94
C GLU A 206 -8.33 6.70 -39.61
N LEU A 207 -8.66 5.45 -39.23
CA LEU A 207 -9.33 5.17 -37.96
C LEU A 207 -8.42 5.45 -36.75
N LEU A 208 -7.12 5.17 -36.87
CA LEU A 208 -6.13 5.46 -35.82
C LEU A 208 -5.91 6.97 -35.67
N HIS A 209 -5.87 7.71 -36.77
CA HIS A 209 -5.83 9.18 -36.75
C HIS A 209 -7.09 9.77 -36.11
N ALA A 210 -8.28 9.29 -36.48
CA ALA A 210 -9.53 9.74 -35.87
C ALA A 210 -9.58 9.48 -34.35
N LYS A 211 -9.05 8.33 -33.90
CA LYS A 211 -8.97 7.99 -32.48
C LYS A 211 -7.92 8.83 -31.74
N MET A 212 -6.81 9.17 -32.38
CA MET A 212 -5.81 10.09 -31.82
C MET A 212 -6.37 11.50 -31.68
N ASP A 213 -7.11 12.00 -32.69
CA ASP A 213 -7.75 13.32 -32.62
C ASP A 213 -8.82 13.37 -31.51
N GLN A 214 -9.58 12.29 -31.36
CA GLN A 214 -10.55 12.17 -30.26
C GLN A 214 -9.87 12.20 -28.89
N LEU A 215 -8.74 11.51 -28.73
CA LEU A 215 -7.96 11.52 -27.48
C LEU A 215 -7.33 12.89 -27.22
N ALA A 216 -6.83 13.57 -28.25
CA ALA A 216 -6.28 14.92 -28.13
C ALA A 216 -7.35 15.92 -27.69
N PHE A 217 -8.56 15.83 -28.27
CA PHE A 217 -9.70 16.63 -27.87
C PHE A 217 -10.12 16.36 -26.41
N GLN A 218 -10.15 15.08 -26.02
CA GLN A 218 -10.45 14.69 -24.64
C GLN A 218 -9.41 15.22 -23.64
N GLN A 219 -8.13 15.21 -24.00
CA GLN A 219 -7.08 15.80 -23.16
C GLN A 219 -7.22 17.32 -23.03
N GLN A 220 -7.57 18.03 -24.11
CA GLN A 220 -7.79 19.47 -24.05
C GLN A 220 -8.97 19.81 -23.13
N GLN A 221 -10.09 19.09 -23.23
CA GLN A 221 -11.22 19.28 -22.31
C GLN A 221 -10.84 19.02 -20.85
N LEU A 222 -10.06 17.97 -20.58
CA LEU A 222 -9.59 17.68 -19.23
C LEU A 222 -8.68 18.80 -18.69
N GLN A 223 -7.82 19.36 -19.53
CA GLN A 223 -6.97 20.50 -19.15
C GLN A 223 -7.77 21.77 -18.88
N GLU A 224 -8.82 22.01 -19.66
CA GLU A 224 -9.70 23.17 -19.47
C GLU A 224 -10.49 23.05 -18.16
N GLN A 225 -11.04 21.86 -17.87
CA GLN A 225 -11.68 21.56 -16.58
C GLN A 225 -10.72 21.76 -15.39
N MET A 226 -9.48 21.31 -15.52
CA MET A 226 -8.44 21.52 -14.50
C MET A 226 -8.15 23.02 -14.27
N LYS A 227 -8.08 23.82 -15.34
CA LYS A 227 -7.88 25.28 -15.23
C LYS A 227 -9.06 25.96 -14.54
N GLU A 228 -10.29 25.58 -14.88
CA GLU A 228 -11.49 26.10 -14.23
C GLU A 228 -11.51 25.77 -12.74
N GLN A 229 -11.16 24.54 -12.36
CA GLN A 229 -11.05 24.16 -10.95
C GLN A 229 -10.00 24.97 -10.20
N GLN A 230 -8.84 25.22 -10.82
CA GLN A 230 -7.80 26.07 -10.23
C GLN A 230 -8.28 27.53 -10.07
N LEU A 231 -9.02 28.06 -11.04
CA LEU A 231 -9.57 29.41 -10.96
C LEU A 231 -10.61 29.52 -9.83
N GLN A 232 -11.49 28.51 -9.69
CA GLN A 232 -12.46 28.43 -8.60
C GLN A 232 -11.76 28.37 -7.24
N LEU A 233 -10.71 27.55 -7.09
CA LEU A 233 -9.92 27.48 -5.87
C LEU A 233 -9.28 28.81 -5.52
N ASN A 234 -8.76 29.54 -6.52
CA ASN A 234 -8.18 30.86 -6.32
C ASN A 234 -9.22 31.91 -5.89
N GLU A 235 -10.41 31.90 -6.47
CA GLU A 235 -11.50 32.80 -6.06
C GLU A 235 -12.04 32.47 -4.66
N ILE A 236 -12.11 31.20 -4.30
CA ILE A 236 -12.42 30.76 -2.93
C ILE A 236 -11.33 31.26 -1.96
N SER A 237 -10.05 31.08 -2.30
CA SER A 237 -8.93 31.55 -1.49
C SER A 237 -8.95 33.06 -1.29
N LYS A 238 -9.20 33.86 -2.34
CA LYS A 238 -9.32 35.32 -2.23
C LYS A 238 -10.53 35.74 -1.40
N SER A 239 -11.64 35.00 -1.48
CA SER A 239 -12.84 35.29 -0.69
C SER A 239 -12.63 34.98 0.79
N ILE A 240 -11.91 33.90 1.12
CA ILE A 240 -11.47 33.60 2.48
C ILE A 240 -10.52 34.69 3.00
N HIS A 241 -9.58 35.15 2.17
CA HIS A 241 -8.63 36.19 2.57
C HIS A 241 -9.33 37.54 2.84
N ARG A 242 -10.28 37.94 1.99
CA ARG A 242 -11.13 39.13 2.20
C ARG A 242 -11.99 39.08 3.47
N LEU A 243 -12.40 37.89 3.91
CA LEU A 243 -13.13 37.70 5.17
C LEU A 243 -12.23 37.75 6.40
N LEU A 244 -10.94 37.48 6.25
CA LEU A 244 -9.94 37.55 7.32
C LEU A 244 -9.39 38.98 7.53
N ASP A 245 -9.27 39.79 6.48
CA ASP A 245 -8.83 41.20 6.57
C ASP A 245 -9.90 42.17 7.11
N HIS A 246 -11.15 41.72 7.22
CA HIS A 246 -12.29 42.55 7.68
C HIS A 246 -12.60 42.41 9.18
N LYS A 247 -11.63 41.91 9.98
CA LYS A 247 -11.75 41.65 11.42
C LYS A 247 -10.60 42.32 12.18
#